data_AF-A0A948YC64-F1
#
_entry.id   AF-A0A948YC64-F1
#
_cell.length_a   1.000
_cell.length_b   1.000
_cell.length_c   1.000
_cell.angle_alpha   90.00
_cell.angle_beta   90.00
_cell.angle_gamma   90.00
#
_symmetry.space_group_name_H-M   'P 1'
#
loop_
_entity.id
_entity.type
_entity.pdbx_description
1 polymer ?
#
loop_
_entity_poly.entity_id
_entity_poly.type
_entity_poly.pdbx_seq_one_letter_code
_entity_poly.pdbx_strand_id
1 'polypeptide(L)'
;MRSRDGNRTSTLSIFKLILFFYSLTLSASEYLISYRYVVKDAILFNEKLDISKSMHKCLGNPLTPLILENDGNHNLIEIISQNEEEFSSYLHQLGLNVKHSEFNLNNQNSSTTVLTLKTTCFKVDFNDNFVRIAPLK
;
A
#
# COMPACT_ATOMS: atom_id res chain seq x y z
N MET A 1 10.49 -66.92 42.24
CA MET A 1 10.20 -66.33 40.90
C MET A 1 9.60 -64.95 41.10
N ARG A 2 10.16 -63.95 40.42
CA ARG A 2 9.93 -62.52 40.59
C ARG A 2 8.72 -62.01 39.78
N SER A 3 8.15 -60.95 40.33
CA SER A 3 7.46 -59.81 39.70
C SER A 3 6.12 -60.02 38.99
N ARG A 4 5.08 -59.36 39.54
CA ARG A 4 3.91 -58.85 38.82
C ARG A 4 3.86 -57.35 39.06
N ASP A 5 4.53 -56.59 38.21
CA ASP A 5 4.32 -55.16 38.07
C ASP A 5 3.03 -54.93 37.29
N GLY A 6 2.10 -54.19 37.88
CA GLY A 6 0.80 -53.90 37.30
C GLY A 6 0.20 -52.65 37.92
N ASN A 7 0.93 -51.54 37.89
CA ASN A 7 0.39 -50.23 38.23
C ASN A 7 0.99 -49.18 37.29
N ARG A 8 0.24 -48.81 36.24
CA ARG A 8 0.52 -47.59 35.48
C ARG A 8 -0.68 -46.68 35.56
N THR A 9 -0.47 -45.63 36.33
CA THR A 9 -1.32 -44.48 36.61
C THR A 9 -1.83 -43.83 35.31
N SER A 10 -3.14 -43.85 35.14
CA SER A 10 -3.85 -43.00 34.18
C SER A 10 -3.89 -41.57 34.74
N THR A 11 -2.90 -40.77 34.40
CA THR A 11 -2.93 -39.30 34.60
C THR A 11 -2.13 -38.61 33.49
N LEU A 12 -2.57 -38.77 32.23
CA LEU A 12 -2.19 -37.83 31.17
C LEU A 12 -3.10 -36.60 31.26
N SER A 13 -2.74 -35.80 32.25
CA SER A 13 -3.12 -34.42 32.52
C SER A 13 -3.15 -33.56 31.24
N ILE A 14 -4.36 -33.23 30.77
CA ILE A 14 -4.90 -31.89 30.43
C ILE A 14 -3.92 -30.81 29.93
N PHE A 15 -2.89 -31.14 29.15
CA PHE A 15 -1.96 -30.18 28.54
C PHE A 15 -2.05 -30.15 27.00
N LYS A 16 -3.26 -30.34 26.44
CA LYS A 16 -3.55 -30.13 25.00
C LYS A 16 -4.54 -28.99 24.78
N LEU A 17 -4.50 -27.96 25.63
CA LEU A 17 -5.33 -26.76 25.48
C LEU A 17 -4.47 -25.50 25.69
N ILE A 18 -3.29 -25.49 25.06
CA ILE A 18 -2.45 -24.29 24.98
C ILE A 18 -2.49 -23.83 23.52
N LEU A 19 -3.36 -22.85 23.31
CA LEU A 19 -3.15 -21.71 22.43
C LEU A 19 -3.00 -22.02 20.94
N PHE A 20 -4.16 -22.25 20.33
CA PHE A 20 -4.48 -21.83 18.97
C PHE A 20 -4.50 -20.28 18.90
N PHE A 21 -3.39 -19.63 19.21
CA PHE A 21 -3.18 -18.26 18.72
C PHE A 21 -2.71 -18.41 17.27
N TYR A 22 -3.67 -18.59 16.35
CA TYR A 22 -3.44 -18.14 15.00
C TYR A 22 -3.16 -16.65 15.12
N SER A 23 -1.88 -16.28 15.05
CA SER A 23 -1.50 -14.94 14.67
C SER A 23 -2.21 -14.68 13.34
N LEU A 24 -3.29 -13.90 13.37
CA LEU A 24 -3.79 -13.20 12.19
C LEU A 24 -2.61 -12.36 11.70
N THR A 25 -1.81 -12.94 10.81
CA THR A 25 -0.66 -12.24 10.22
C THR A 25 -1.25 -11.21 9.28
N LEU A 26 -1.53 -10.02 9.81
CA LEU A 26 -1.86 -8.86 8.99
C LEU A 26 -0.69 -8.68 8.01
N SER A 27 -0.96 -8.88 6.73
CA SER A 27 0.08 -8.93 5.69
C SER A 27 0.47 -7.51 5.30
N ALA A 28 1.15 -6.84 6.23
CA ALA A 28 1.78 -5.55 6.01
C ALA A 28 2.92 -5.72 5.01
N SER A 29 2.82 -5.04 3.87
CA SER A 29 3.88 -5.03 2.86
C SER A 29 4.18 -3.61 2.42
N GLU A 30 5.38 -3.41 1.89
CA GLU A 30 5.86 -2.08 1.53
C GLU A 30 5.97 -1.97 0.02
N TYR A 31 5.54 -0.82 -0.51
CA TYR A 31 5.48 -0.54 -1.95
C TYR A 31 6.17 0.78 -2.26
N LEU A 32 6.85 0.82 -3.39
CA LEU A 32 7.34 2.04 -4.01
C LEU A 32 6.30 2.51 -5.02
N ILE A 33 5.79 3.72 -4.80
CA ILE A 33 4.81 4.33 -5.69
C ILE A 33 5.38 5.65 -6.22
N SER A 34 5.30 5.82 -7.53
CA SER A 34 5.58 7.09 -8.20
C SER A 34 4.48 7.42 -9.18
N TYR A 35 4.17 8.70 -9.30
CA TYR A 35 3.07 9.17 -10.13
C TYR A 35 3.51 10.42 -10.88
N ARG A 36 3.21 10.47 -12.17
CA ARG A 36 3.55 11.61 -13.02
C ARG A 36 2.47 11.81 -14.06
N TYR A 37 1.99 13.04 -14.19
CA TYR A 37 1.16 13.40 -15.32
C TYR A 37 1.56 14.76 -15.89
N VAL A 38 1.22 14.94 -17.16
CA VAL A 38 1.60 16.08 -17.99
C VAL A 38 0.33 16.65 -18.58
N VAL A 39 0.08 17.93 -18.31
CA VAL A 39 -0.99 18.71 -18.89
C VAL A 39 -0.37 19.65 -19.92
N LYS A 40 -0.90 19.65 -21.14
CA LYS A 40 -0.54 20.61 -22.19
C LYS A 40 -1.79 21.39 -22.58
N ASP A 41 -1.72 22.71 -22.54
CA ASP A 41 -2.82 23.57 -22.98
C ASP A 41 -4.17 23.22 -22.31
N ALA A 42 -4.11 23.00 -20.99
CA ALA A 42 -5.21 22.54 -20.14
C ALA A 42 -5.78 21.13 -20.48
N ILE A 43 -5.14 20.37 -21.36
CA ILE A 43 -5.52 19.01 -21.74
C ILE A 43 -4.53 18.01 -21.12
N LEU A 44 -5.05 16.93 -20.53
CA LEU A 44 -4.21 15.82 -20.06
C LEU A 44 -3.52 15.16 -21.27
N PHE A 45 -2.20 15.29 -21.34
CA PHE A 45 -1.40 14.77 -22.45
C PHE A 45 -0.83 13.39 -22.15
N ASN A 46 -0.43 13.15 -20.91
CA ASN A 46 0.13 11.87 -20.48
C ASN A 46 -0.04 11.69 -18.98
N GLU A 47 -0.24 10.45 -18.56
CA GLU A 47 -0.35 10.05 -17.16
C GLU A 47 0.33 8.69 -16.96
N LYS A 48 1.09 8.56 -15.88
CA LYS A 48 1.78 7.34 -15.54
C LYS A 48 1.79 7.14 -14.02
N LEU A 49 1.29 5.99 -13.61
CA LEU A 49 1.38 5.47 -12.26
C LEU A 49 2.27 4.23 -12.29
N ASP A 50 3.34 4.24 -11.50
CA ASP A 50 4.22 3.09 -11.33
C ASP A 50 4.13 2.62 -9.87
N ILE A 51 3.77 1.35 -9.68
CA ILE A 51 3.66 0.68 -8.39
C ILE A 51 4.52 -0.56 -8.42
N SER A 52 5.39 -0.72 -7.43
CA SER A 52 6.18 -1.94 -7.28
C SER A 52 6.34 -2.29 -5.81
N LYS A 53 6.47 -3.57 -5.51
CA LYS A 53 6.76 -4.03 -4.14
C LYS A 53 8.20 -3.68 -3.78
N SER A 54 8.42 -3.12 -2.60
CA SER A 54 9.76 -2.83 -2.11
C SER A 54 10.51 -4.13 -1.84
N MET A 55 11.74 -4.22 -2.33
CA MET A 55 12.63 -5.37 -2.07
C MET A 55 13.30 -5.29 -0.69
N HIS A 56 13.32 -4.11 -0.09
CA HIS A 56 13.93 -3.84 1.20
C HIS A 56 12.94 -3.14 2.11
N LYS A 57 13.16 -3.28 3.43
CA LYS A 57 12.39 -2.50 4.38
C LYS A 57 12.66 -1.01 4.19
N CYS A 58 11.59 -0.24 4.04
CA CYS A 58 11.61 1.19 3.99
C CYS A 58 11.76 1.75 5.40
N LEU A 59 12.54 2.82 5.50
CA LEU A 59 12.72 3.57 6.74
C LEU A 59 11.67 4.69 6.80
N GLY A 60 11.33 5.11 8.02
CA GLY A 60 10.40 6.20 8.27
C GLY A 60 9.17 5.77 9.06
N ASN A 61 8.43 6.75 9.54
CA ASN A 61 7.17 6.52 10.24
C ASN A 61 5.99 6.68 9.29
N PRO A 62 4.94 5.85 9.41
CA PRO A 62 3.74 6.00 8.60
C PRO A 62 3.04 7.32 8.95
N LEU A 63 2.73 8.10 7.92
CA LEU A 63 1.90 9.31 8.03
C LEU A 63 0.41 8.97 7.99
N THR A 64 -0.44 10.01 7.83
CA THR A 64 -1.88 9.87 7.72
C THR A 64 -2.25 8.87 6.62
N PRO A 65 -2.92 7.75 6.96
CA PRO A 65 -3.25 6.73 5.98
C PRO A 65 -4.44 7.13 5.12
N LEU A 66 -4.47 6.64 3.89
CA LEU A 66 -5.67 6.44 3.10
C LEU A 66 -6.25 5.06 3.42
N ILE A 67 -7.58 4.98 3.51
CA ILE A 67 -8.31 3.72 3.64
C ILE A 67 -9.16 3.59 2.40
N LEU A 68 -8.95 2.52 1.63
CA LEU A 68 -9.70 2.20 0.43
C LEU A 68 -10.60 1.00 0.67
N GLU A 69 -11.80 1.01 0.09
CA GLU A 69 -12.67 -0.16 0.10
C GLU A 69 -12.02 -1.31 -0.69
N ASN A 70 -12.23 -2.54 -0.20
CA ASN A 70 -11.67 -3.74 -0.80
C ASN A 70 -12.65 -4.90 -0.67
N ASP A 71 -12.95 -5.57 -1.77
CA ASP A 71 -13.81 -6.75 -1.80
C ASP A 71 -12.99 -8.05 -1.72
N GLY A 72 -12.09 -8.14 -0.74
CA GLY A 72 -11.20 -9.30 -0.54
C GLY A 72 -10.05 -9.41 -1.55
N ASN A 73 -9.80 -8.39 -2.36
CA ASN A 73 -8.69 -8.37 -3.30
C ASN A 73 -7.35 -8.16 -2.57
N HIS A 74 -6.30 -8.78 -3.07
CA HIS A 74 -4.93 -8.64 -2.55
C HIS A 74 -3.98 -7.99 -3.56
N ASN A 75 -4.48 -7.60 -4.74
CA ASN A 75 -3.74 -6.89 -5.76
C ASN A 75 -3.91 -5.37 -5.60
N LEU A 76 -2.88 -4.71 -5.08
CA LEU A 76 -2.89 -3.26 -4.85
C LEU A 76 -3.23 -2.45 -6.11
N ILE A 77 -2.79 -2.90 -7.29
CA ILE A 77 -3.03 -2.19 -8.54
C ILE A 77 -4.53 -2.18 -8.85
N GLU A 78 -5.20 -3.32 -8.74
CA GLU A 78 -6.63 -3.45 -8.99
C GLU A 78 -7.44 -2.64 -7.97
N ILE A 79 -7.03 -2.66 -6.70
CA ILE A 79 -7.70 -1.90 -5.63
C ILE A 79 -7.57 -0.39 -5.87
N ILE A 80 -6.39 0.09 -6.28
CA ILE A 80 -6.19 1.49 -6.64
C ILE A 80 -7.02 1.86 -7.88
N SER A 81 -7.10 1.00 -8.89
CA SER A 81 -7.92 1.25 -10.08
C SER A 81 -9.42 1.32 -9.76
N GLN A 82 -9.91 0.55 -8.79
CA GLN A 82 -11.29 0.62 -8.33
C GLN A 82 -11.59 1.89 -7.52
N ASN A 83 -10.58 2.43 -6.84
CA ASN A 83 -10.68 3.62 -5.98
C ASN A 83 -9.81 4.78 -6.52
N GLU A 84 -9.78 4.97 -7.84
CA GLU A 84 -8.81 5.86 -8.50
C GLU A 84 -8.95 7.32 -8.05
N GLU A 85 -10.18 7.81 -7.90
CA GLU A 85 -10.46 9.19 -7.50
C GLU A 85 -9.97 9.50 -6.07
N GLU A 86 -10.24 8.59 -5.13
CA GLU A 86 -9.79 8.71 -3.75
C GLU A 86 -8.26 8.65 -3.65
N PHE A 87 -7.66 7.71 -4.38
CA PHE A 87 -6.22 7.55 -4.41
C PHE A 87 -5.52 8.77 -5.04
N SER A 88 -6.03 9.27 -6.17
CA SER A 88 -5.49 10.46 -6.83
C SER A 88 -5.60 11.69 -5.91
N SER A 89 -6.76 11.91 -5.31
CA SER A 89 -6.98 12.99 -4.33
C SER A 89 -6.01 12.91 -3.16
N TYR A 90 -5.74 11.69 -2.67
CA TYR A 90 -4.76 11.46 -1.62
C TYR A 90 -3.33 11.80 -2.07
N LEU A 91 -2.92 11.41 -3.28
CA LEU A 91 -1.61 11.80 -3.83
C LEU A 91 -1.46 13.32 -3.95
N HIS A 92 -2.53 14.03 -4.31
CA HIS A 92 -2.54 15.49 -4.33
C HIS A 92 -2.31 16.09 -2.94
N GLN A 93 -2.93 15.54 -1.90
CA GLN A 93 -2.75 15.97 -0.51
C GLN A 93 -1.33 15.72 0.02
N LEU A 94 -0.65 14.67 -0.45
CA LEU A 94 0.75 14.39 -0.07
C LEU A 94 1.74 15.42 -0.59
N GLY A 95 1.32 16.23 -1.58
CA GLY A 95 2.11 17.28 -2.20
C GLY A 95 2.89 16.77 -3.42
N LEU A 96 2.44 17.18 -4.60
CA LEU A 96 3.12 16.88 -5.87
C LEU A 96 4.12 17.99 -6.21
N ASN A 97 5.26 17.60 -6.77
CA ASN A 97 6.19 18.57 -7.36
C ASN A 97 5.59 19.09 -8.67
N VAL A 98 5.42 20.41 -8.77
CA VAL A 98 4.86 21.06 -9.96
C VAL A 98 5.97 21.77 -10.72
N LYS A 99 6.09 21.46 -12.02
CA LYS A 99 6.89 22.23 -12.97
C LYS A 99 5.98 22.79 -14.04
N HIS A 100 6.02 24.10 -14.24
CA HIS A 100 5.23 24.78 -15.25
C HIS A 100 6.15 25.51 -16.22
N SER A 101 5.83 25.44 -17.51
CA SER A 101 6.51 26.16 -18.58
C SER A 101 5.48 26.68 -19.57
N GLU A 102 5.64 27.94 -19.97
CA GLU A 102 4.78 28.60 -20.95
C GLU A 102 5.66 29.21 -22.04
N PHE A 103 5.20 29.13 -23.28
CA PHE A 103 5.82 29.81 -24.41
C PHE A 103 4.76 30.47 -25.29
N ASN A 104 5.10 31.64 -25.83
CA ASN A 104 4.28 32.37 -26.77
C ASN A 104 5.06 32.54 -28.08
N LEU A 105 4.52 32.01 -29.17
CA LEU A 105 5.07 32.16 -30.51
C LEU A 105 3.95 32.59 -31.46
N ASN A 106 4.13 33.70 -32.17
CA ASN A 106 3.17 34.22 -33.15
C ASN A 106 1.73 34.37 -32.61
N ASN A 107 1.57 34.88 -31.38
CA ASN A 107 0.29 35.00 -30.66
C ASN A 107 -0.40 33.65 -30.36
N GLN A 108 0.32 32.53 -30.48
CA GLN A 108 -0.12 31.23 -29.98
C GLN A 108 0.58 30.99 -28.65
N ASN A 109 -0.23 30.93 -27.59
CA ASN A 109 0.24 30.53 -26.28
C ASN A 109 0.19 29.01 -26.19
N SER A 110 1.26 28.42 -25.67
CA SER A 110 1.24 27.04 -25.24
C SER A 110 1.85 26.91 -23.86
N SER A 111 1.19 26.09 -23.04
CA SER A 111 1.52 25.87 -21.64
C SER A 111 1.70 24.37 -21.43
N THR A 112 2.69 24.02 -20.62
CA THR A 112 2.92 22.65 -20.17
C THR A 112 3.12 22.64 -18.68
N THR A 113 2.31 21.86 -17.97
CA THR A 113 2.44 21.63 -16.53
C THR A 113 2.72 20.16 -16.29
N VAL A 114 3.77 19.86 -15.53
CA VAL A 114 4.14 18.51 -15.13
C VAL A 114 3.98 18.42 -13.61
N LEU A 115 3.15 17.49 -13.16
CA LEU A 115 3.05 17.15 -11.74
C LEU A 115 3.74 15.82 -11.51
N THR A 116 4.49 15.70 -10.41
CA THR A 116 5.26 14.51 -10.11
C THR A 116 5.27 14.24 -8.61
N LEU A 117 4.76 13.07 -8.23
CA LEU A 117 5.09 12.42 -6.98
C LEU A 117 6.42 11.69 -7.17
N LYS A 118 7.46 12.14 -6.46
CA LYS A 118 8.73 11.40 -6.42
C LYS A 118 8.45 10.01 -5.84
N THR A 119 9.22 9.02 -6.27
CA THR A 119 9.13 7.65 -5.73
C THR A 119 9.16 7.69 -4.21
N THR A 120 8.02 7.33 -3.63
CA THR A 120 7.77 7.39 -2.20
C THR A 120 7.44 5.98 -1.74
N CYS A 121 7.95 5.59 -0.58
CA CYS A 121 7.60 4.30 -0.01
C CYS A 121 6.31 4.39 0.79
N PHE A 122 5.46 3.39 0.62
CA PHE A 122 4.18 3.25 1.29
C PHE A 122 4.15 1.93 2.04
N LYS A 123 3.66 1.99 3.27
CA LYS A 123 3.22 0.81 4.00
C LYS A 123 1.77 0.53 3.62
N VAL A 124 1.52 -0.70 3.19
CA VAL A 124 0.21 -1.18 2.73
C VAL A 124 -0.21 -2.37 3.58
N ASP A 125 -1.30 -2.21 4.30
CA ASP A 125 -1.89 -3.27 5.12
C ASP A 125 -3.18 -3.72 4.45
N PHE A 126 -3.21 -4.97 3.98
CA PHE A 126 -4.39 -5.59 3.38
C PHE A 126 -5.31 -6.18 4.45
N ASN A 127 -6.60 -5.91 4.33
CA ASN A 127 -7.69 -6.54 5.06
C ASN A 127 -8.78 -6.97 4.06
N ASP A 128 -9.63 -7.90 4.47
CA ASP A 128 -10.69 -8.47 3.64
C ASP A 128 -11.69 -7.41 3.15
N ASN A 129 -11.91 -6.34 3.92
CA ASN A 129 -12.90 -5.28 3.62
C ASN A 129 -12.26 -3.95 3.20
N PHE A 130 -10.97 -3.74 3.50
CA PHE A 130 -10.31 -2.48 3.22
C PHE A 130 -8.80 -2.63 3.04
N VAL A 131 -8.17 -1.68 2.36
CA VAL A 131 -6.71 -1.55 2.31
C VAL A 131 -6.30 -0.22 2.92
N ARG A 132 -5.30 -0.28 3.81
CA ARG A 132 -4.71 0.91 4.42
C ARG A 132 -3.39 1.22 3.73
N ILE A 133 -3.25 2.42 3.18
CA ILE A 133 -2.06 2.89 2.46
C ILE A 133 -1.51 4.12 3.18
N ALA A 134 -0.26 4.07 3.67
CA ALA A 134 0.37 5.19 4.35
C ALA A 134 1.80 5.43 3.85
N PRO A 135 2.18 6.64 3.43
CA PRO A 135 3.55 6.94 3.04
C PRO A 135 4.45 6.95 4.28
N LEU A 136 5.69 6.54 4.06
CA LEU A 136 6.77 6.54 5.03
C LEU A 136 7.66 7.76 4.78
N LYS A 137 7.90 8.56 5.83
CA LYS A 137 8.86 9.68 5.82
C LYS A 137 9.71 9.68 7.08
#